data_AF-A0A942KZM1-F1
#
_entry.id   AF-A0A942KZM1-F1
#
_cell.length_a   1.000
_cell.length_b   1.000
_cell.length_c   1.000
_cell.angle_alpha   90.00
_cell.angle_beta   90.00
_cell.angle_gamma   90.00
#
_symmetry.space_group_name_H-M   'P 1'
#
loop_
_entity.id
_entity.type
_entity.pdbx_description
1 polymer ?
#
loop_
_entity_poly.entity_id
_entity_poly.type
_entity_poly.pdbx_seq_one_letter_code
_entity_poly.pdbx_strand_id
1 'polypeptide(L)'
;MNIFALNVALAVAWAALTGSITLGALAVGLVLGALCLYVTQSLYPGCDGYFRRLGKWIKLILVFLYDLVVSSIEVVWDIVTPSQKSRPRIIAVPLTVTREIDILLVTNLVSLTPGTLSLDVTPEDNTLYIHAMFADDPDEIRRQIKEGVERRVIEAME
;
A
#
# COMPACT_ATOMS: atom_id res chain seq x y z
N MET A 1 -10.39 24.07 -1.38
CA MET A 1 -9.26 24.19 -2.33
C MET A 1 -8.44 22.90 -2.24
N ASN A 2 -8.20 22.20 -3.36
CA ASN A 2 -7.59 20.88 -3.31
C ASN A 2 -6.05 21.03 -3.20
N ILE A 3 -5.50 20.92 -1.99
CA ILE A 3 -4.07 21.13 -1.70
C ILE A 3 -3.18 20.22 -2.55
N PHE A 4 -3.66 19.02 -2.85
CA PHE A 4 -3.00 18.11 -3.78
C PHE A 4 -2.84 18.73 -5.18
N ALA A 5 -3.90 19.33 -5.73
CA ALA A 5 -3.84 19.98 -7.04
C ALA A 5 -2.89 21.17 -7.03
N LEU A 6 -2.83 21.91 -5.91
CA LEU A 6 -1.86 22.99 -5.73
C LEU A 6 -0.42 22.46 -5.67
N ASN A 7 -0.18 21.34 -4.98
CA ASN A 7 1.15 20.70 -4.94
C ASN A 7 1.58 20.20 -6.34
N VAL A 8 0.66 19.60 -7.09
CA VAL A 8 0.90 19.20 -8.48
C VAL A 8 1.19 20.41 -9.37
N ALA A 9 0.44 21.50 -9.21
CA ALA A 9 0.69 22.74 -9.95
C ALA A 9 2.07 23.33 -9.62
N LEU A 10 2.49 23.31 -8.35
CA LEU A 10 3.83 23.72 -7.94
C LEU A 10 4.92 22.83 -8.55
N ALA A 11 4.70 21.52 -8.61
CA ALA A 11 5.64 20.58 -9.22
C ALA A 11 5.80 20.82 -10.74
N VAL A 12 4.69 21.07 -11.43
CA VAL A 12 4.70 21.44 -12.86
C VAL A 12 5.38 22.79 -13.06
N ALA A 13 5.09 23.78 -12.21
CA ALA A 13 5.74 25.09 -12.26
C ALA A 13 7.26 24.97 -12.05
N TRP A 14 7.70 24.12 -11.11
CA TRP A 14 9.12 23.83 -10.88
C TRP A 14 9.78 23.17 -12.10
N ALA A 15 9.14 22.16 -12.70
CA ALA A 15 9.65 21.49 -13.90
C ALA A 15 9.72 22.45 -15.10
N ALA A 16 8.74 23.35 -15.25
CA ALA A 16 8.74 24.39 -16.26
C ALA A 16 9.87 25.42 -16.03
N LEU A 17 10.10 25.82 -14.78
CA LEU A 17 11.14 26.79 -14.40
C LEU A 17 12.56 26.24 -14.60
N THR A 18 12.75 24.94 -14.33
CA THR A 18 14.03 24.24 -14.55
C THR A 18 14.23 23.82 -16.01
N GLY A 19 13.22 23.99 -16.87
CA GLY A 19 13.27 23.62 -18.29
C GLY A 19 13.39 22.11 -18.55
N SER A 20 13.16 21.27 -17.53
CA SER A 20 13.33 19.82 -17.62
C SER A 20 12.08 19.10 -17.13
N ILE A 21 11.27 18.59 -18.07
CA ILE A 21 10.09 17.77 -17.75
C ILE A 21 10.55 16.32 -17.64
N THR A 22 11.34 16.03 -16.61
CA THR A 22 11.74 14.66 -16.26
C THR A 22 10.97 14.18 -15.03
N LEU A 23 10.81 12.87 -14.90
CA LEU A 23 10.23 12.25 -13.69
C LEU A 23 10.95 12.71 -12.41
N GLY A 24 12.28 12.86 -12.46
CA GLY A 24 13.07 13.37 -11.34
C GLY A 24 12.75 14.82 -10.99
N ALA A 25 12.67 15.72 -11.97
CA ALA A 25 12.33 17.12 -11.74
C ALA A 25 10.92 17.29 -11.16
N LEU A 26 9.95 16.52 -11.66
CA LEU A 26 8.59 16.51 -11.12
C LEU A 26 8.54 15.97 -9.67
N ALA A 27 9.30 14.92 -9.36
CA ALA A 27 9.39 14.39 -8.00
C ALA A 27 9.99 15.42 -7.02
N VAL A 28 11.07 16.09 -7.41
CA VAL A 28 11.68 17.17 -6.62
C VAL A 28 10.69 18.32 -6.43
N GLY A 29 9.98 18.72 -7.49
CA GLY A 29 8.94 19.75 -7.44
C GLY A 29 7.79 19.40 -6.50
N LEU A 30 7.35 18.14 -6.47
CA LEU A 30 6.32 17.64 -5.55
C LEU A 30 6.77 17.68 -4.09
N VAL A 31 8.03 17.35 -3.82
CA VAL A 31 8.60 17.40 -2.46
C VAL A 31 8.75 18.84 -1.99
N LEU A 32 9.28 19.73 -2.84
CA LEU A 32 9.41 21.16 -2.54
C LEU A 32 8.05 21.83 -2.37
N GLY A 33 7.08 21.50 -3.22
CA GLY A 33 5.71 21.99 -3.12
C GLY A 33 5.03 21.52 -1.83
N ALA A 34 5.18 20.25 -1.47
CA ALA A 34 4.68 19.71 -0.20
C ALA A 34 5.32 20.42 1.01
N LEU A 35 6.63 20.67 0.97
CA LEU A 35 7.34 21.37 2.04
C LEU A 35 6.87 22.83 2.18
N CYS A 36 6.70 23.53 1.06
CA CYS A 36 6.19 24.91 1.04
C CYS A 36 4.77 24.98 1.62
N LEU A 37 3.90 24.05 1.21
CA LEU A 37 2.54 23.92 1.75
C LEU A 37 2.52 23.52 3.22
N TYR A 38 3.51 22.75 3.68
CA TYR A 38 3.64 22.38 5.08
C TYR A 38 4.04 23.58 5.94
N VAL A 39 4.99 24.42 5.49
CA VAL A 39 5.36 25.64 6.22
C VAL A 39 4.21 26.66 6.24
N THR A 40 3.49 26.77 5.12
CA THR A 40 2.36 27.71 4.98
C THR A 40 1.03 27.17 5.51
N GLN A 41 1.00 25.95 6.07
CA GLN A 41 -0.22 25.33 6.61
C GLN A 41 -0.88 26.19 7.70
N SER A 42 -0.09 26.96 8.46
CA SER A 42 -0.59 27.87 9.50
C SER A 42 -1.43 29.03 8.93
N LEU A 43 -1.33 29.32 7.63
CA LEU A 43 -2.08 30.38 6.95
C LEU A 43 -3.41 29.87 6.35
N TYR A 44 -3.61 28.55 6.24
CA TYR A 44 -4.76 27.95 5.59
C TYR A 44 -5.50 26.96 6.53
N PRO A 45 -6.66 27.36 7.10
CA PRO A 45 -7.51 26.45 7.86
C PRO A 45 -8.05 25.34 6.93
N GLY A 46 -7.66 24.08 7.16
CA GLY A 46 -8.06 22.92 6.34
C GLY A 46 -6.90 22.04 5.82
N CYS A 47 -5.65 22.39 6.14
CA CYS A 47 -4.46 21.63 5.73
C CYS A 47 -4.24 20.28 6.46
N ASP A 48 -4.87 20.08 7.62
CA ASP A 48 -4.62 18.91 8.48
C ASP A 48 -4.95 17.57 7.81
N GLY A 49 -5.97 17.54 6.94
CA GLY A 49 -6.39 16.31 6.27
C GLY A 49 -5.39 15.81 5.23
N TYR A 50 -4.73 16.71 4.50
CA TYR A 50 -3.79 16.35 3.43
C TYR A 50 -2.51 15.72 3.99
N PHE A 51 -1.87 16.37 4.97
CA PHE A 51 -0.63 15.88 5.56
C PHE A 51 -0.84 14.63 6.41
N ARG A 52 -1.96 14.54 7.12
CA ARG A 52 -2.33 13.32 7.87
C ARG A 52 -2.51 12.14 6.94
N ARG A 53 -3.26 12.31 5.84
CA ARG A 53 -3.46 11.27 4.83
C ARG A 53 -2.14 10.86 4.20
N LEU A 54 -1.29 11.82 3.81
CA LEU A 54 0.05 11.55 3.29
C LEU A 54 0.88 10.71 4.27
N GLY A 55 0.86 11.04 5.57
CA GLY A 55 1.52 10.27 6.61
C GLY A 55 1.02 8.83 6.71
N LYS A 56 -0.30 8.61 6.63
CA LYS A 56 -0.88 7.26 6.62
C LYS A 56 -0.46 6.45 5.39
N TRP A 57 -0.40 7.07 4.21
CA TRP A 57 0.11 6.42 2.99
C TRP A 57 1.59 6.07 3.09
N ILE A 58 2.43 6.98 3.61
CA ILE A 58 3.85 6.72 3.83
C ILE A 58 4.01 5.53 4.79
N LYS A 59 3.25 5.51 5.90
CA LYS A 59 3.23 4.38 6.84
C LYS A 59 2.84 3.07 6.14
N LEU A 60 1.79 3.07 5.33
CA LEU A 60 1.36 1.89 4.56
C LEU A 60 2.51 1.39 3.67
N ILE A 61 3.15 2.27 2.90
CA ILE A 61 4.24 1.91 1.99
C ILE A 61 5.44 1.37 2.74
N LEU A 62 5.86 2.01 3.83
CA LEU A 62 7.03 1.58 4.60
C LEU A 62 6.82 0.21 5.24
N VAL A 63 5.64 -0.02 5.82
CA VAL A 63 5.33 -1.31 6.43
C VAL A 63 5.17 -2.39 5.36
N PHE A 64 4.54 -2.08 4.22
CA PHE A 64 4.47 -3.01 3.10
C PHE A 64 5.87 -3.38 2.57
N LEU A 65 6.78 -2.41 2.41
CA LEU A 65 8.15 -2.70 1.99
C LEU A 65 8.89 -3.57 3.02
N TYR A 66 8.66 -3.36 4.31
CA TYR A 66 9.19 -4.22 5.35
C TYR A 66 8.65 -5.65 5.22
N ASP A 67 7.32 -5.82 5.12
CA ASP A 67 6.69 -7.13 4.98
C ASP A 67 7.17 -7.84 3.69
N LEU A 68 7.27 -7.11 2.58
CA LEU A 68 7.81 -7.59 1.31
C LEU A 68 9.22 -8.16 1.46
N VAL A 69 10.11 -7.44 2.16
CA VAL A 69 11.50 -7.88 2.39
C VAL A 69 11.54 -9.09 3.31
N VAL A 70 10.79 -9.08 4.41
CA VAL A 70 10.74 -10.19 5.38
C VAL A 70 10.23 -11.47 4.72
N SER A 71 9.11 -11.39 4.01
CA SER A 71 8.53 -12.52 3.28
C SER A 71 9.43 -13.00 2.13
N SER A 72 10.15 -12.09 1.45
CA SER A 72 11.16 -12.50 0.45
C SER A 72 12.28 -13.34 1.08
N ILE A 73 12.77 -12.92 2.25
CA ILE A 73 13.81 -13.64 2.98
C ILE A 73 13.29 -15.01 3.43
N GLU A 74 12.04 -15.10 3.88
CA GLU A 74 11.40 -16.36 4.27
C GLU A 74 11.32 -17.35 3.10
N VAL A 75 10.91 -16.89 1.92
CA VAL A 75 10.89 -17.70 0.70
C VAL A 75 12.29 -18.17 0.33
N VAL A 76 13.30 -17.29 0.36
CA VAL A 76 14.70 -17.65 0.09
C VAL A 76 15.19 -18.70 1.10
N TRP A 77 14.82 -18.56 2.37
CA TRP A 77 15.20 -19.52 3.42
C TRP A 77 14.59 -20.90 3.20
N ASP A 78 13.32 -20.98 2.77
CA ASP A 78 12.67 -22.26 2.42
C ASP A 78 13.36 -22.93 1.22
N ILE A 79 13.81 -22.15 0.22
CA ILE A 79 14.55 -22.68 -0.94
C ILE A 79 15.91 -23.27 -0.53
N VAL A 80 16.63 -22.60 0.38
CA VAL A 80 17.98 -23.03 0.81
C VAL A 80 17.94 -24.17 1.82
N THR A 81 16.86 -24.27 2.62
CA THR A 81 16.75 -25.31 3.64
C THR A 81 16.30 -26.64 3.02
N PRO A 82 16.97 -27.78 3.27
CA PRO A 82 16.58 -29.07 2.70
C PRO A 82 15.24 -29.63 3.25
N SER A 83 14.65 -29.00 4.25
CA SER A 83 13.31 -29.33 4.76
C SER A 83 12.26 -28.52 4.01
N GLN A 84 11.30 -29.19 3.35
CA GLN A 84 10.15 -28.51 2.76
C GLN A 84 9.19 -28.05 3.87
N LYS A 85 9.12 -26.75 4.12
CA LYS A 85 8.11 -26.15 5.02
C LYS A 85 6.88 -25.65 4.26
N SER A 86 6.98 -25.50 2.93
CA SER A 86 5.87 -25.18 2.05
C SER A 86 4.73 -26.20 2.20
N ARG A 87 3.56 -25.70 2.63
CA ARG A 87 2.30 -26.43 2.74
C ARG A 87 1.22 -25.60 2.05
N PRO A 88 1.13 -25.68 0.72
CA PRO A 88 0.29 -24.79 -0.03
C PRO A 88 -1.19 -25.08 0.23
N ARG A 89 -1.99 -24.02 0.39
CA ARG A 89 -3.44 -24.12 0.55
C ARG A 89 -4.14 -22.94 -0.11
N ILE A 90 -5.35 -23.19 -0.61
CA ILE A 90 -6.28 -22.15 -1.02
C ILE A 90 -7.11 -21.73 0.19
N ILE A 91 -7.12 -20.45 0.51
CA ILE A 91 -7.81 -19.88 1.66
C ILE A 91 -8.80 -18.82 1.16
N ALA A 92 -10.05 -18.93 1.61
CA ALA A 92 -11.05 -17.90 1.43
C ALA A 92 -10.96 -16.89 2.59
N VAL A 93 -10.82 -15.61 2.25
CA VAL A 93 -10.70 -14.48 3.19
C VAL A 93 -11.86 -13.49 2.92
N PRO A 94 -12.90 -13.46 3.76
CA PRO A 94 -13.99 -12.51 3.60
C PRO A 94 -13.51 -11.10 3.96
N LEU A 95 -13.50 -10.18 2.99
CA LEU A 95 -13.08 -8.80 3.19
C LEU A 95 -14.20 -7.97 3.85
N THR A 96 -13.78 -6.99 4.63
CA THR A 96 -14.59 -5.96 5.27
C THR A 96 -14.68 -4.70 4.40
N VAL A 97 -13.67 -4.43 3.57
CA VAL A 97 -13.69 -3.34 2.58
C VAL A 97 -14.76 -3.54 1.52
N THR A 98 -15.47 -2.47 1.17
CA THR A 98 -16.60 -2.50 0.22
C THR A 98 -16.34 -1.71 -1.05
N ARG A 99 -15.36 -0.81 -1.05
CA ARG A 99 -15.04 0.01 -2.23
C ARG A 99 -14.14 -0.77 -3.16
N GLU A 100 -14.46 -0.77 -4.46
CA GLU A 100 -13.68 -1.46 -5.49
C GLU A 100 -12.19 -1.11 -5.46
N ILE A 101 -11.86 0.17 -5.25
CA ILE A 101 -10.48 0.63 -5.17
C ILE A 101 -9.74 0.08 -3.95
N ASP A 102 -10.43 -0.10 -2.82
CA ASP A 102 -9.83 -0.62 -1.58
C ASP A 102 -9.61 -2.14 -1.72
N ILE A 103 -10.58 -2.85 -2.30
CA ILE A 103 -10.48 -4.28 -2.64
C ILE A 103 -9.31 -4.51 -3.60
N LEU A 104 -9.20 -3.71 -4.66
CA LEU A 104 -8.09 -3.79 -5.61
C LEU A 104 -6.75 -3.61 -4.89
N LEU A 105 -6.66 -2.64 -3.97
CA LEU A 105 -5.42 -2.33 -3.27
C LEU A 105 -5.01 -3.45 -2.32
N VAL A 106 -5.95 -3.97 -1.51
CA VAL A 106 -5.71 -5.14 -0.65
C VAL A 106 -5.26 -6.34 -1.49
N THR A 107 -5.98 -6.64 -2.58
CA THR A 107 -5.69 -7.79 -3.46
C THR A 107 -4.28 -7.70 -4.05
N ASN A 108 -3.85 -6.51 -4.48
CA ASN A 108 -2.51 -6.29 -5.02
C ASN A 108 -1.44 -6.39 -3.94
N LEU A 109 -1.65 -5.80 -2.76
CA LEU A 109 -0.68 -5.88 -1.65
C LEU A 109 -0.46 -7.32 -1.18
N VAL A 110 -1.54 -8.11 -1.10
CA VAL A 110 -1.45 -9.56 -0.79
C VAL A 110 -0.69 -10.29 -1.88
N SER A 111 -1.00 -10.05 -3.16
CA SER A 111 -0.32 -10.70 -4.30
C SER A 111 1.17 -10.35 -4.40
N LEU A 112 1.55 -9.13 -3.99
CA LEU A 112 2.94 -8.70 -3.96
C LEU A 112 3.72 -9.22 -2.74
N THR A 113 3.04 -9.74 -1.72
CA THR A 113 3.69 -10.30 -0.53
C THR A 113 4.15 -11.74 -0.87
N PRO A 114 5.47 -12.01 -0.91
CA PRO A 114 5.99 -13.31 -1.30
C PRO A 114 5.45 -14.43 -0.42
N GLY A 115 5.03 -15.53 -1.04
CA GLY A 115 4.38 -16.64 -0.34
C GLY A 115 2.85 -16.58 -0.34
N THR A 116 2.24 -15.49 -0.84
CA THR A 116 0.80 -15.41 -1.12
C THR A 116 0.53 -14.95 -2.55
N LEU A 117 -0.55 -15.45 -3.15
CA LEU A 117 -1.02 -15.08 -4.47
C LEU A 117 -2.54 -14.93 -4.46
N SER A 118 -3.04 -13.78 -4.91
CA SER A 118 -4.47 -13.57 -5.08
C SER A 118 -4.98 -14.32 -6.32
N LEU A 119 -6.01 -15.16 -6.17
CA LEU A 119 -6.59 -15.96 -7.26
C LEU A 119 -7.80 -15.27 -7.87
N ASP A 120 -8.76 -14.89 -7.03
CA ASP A 120 -10.02 -14.28 -7.48
C ASP A 120 -10.70 -13.53 -6.32
N VAL A 121 -11.60 -12.60 -6.67
CA VAL A 121 -12.47 -11.90 -5.72
C VAL A 121 -13.92 -12.07 -6.15
N THR A 122 -14.72 -12.67 -5.28
CA THR A 122 -16.15 -12.83 -5.53
C THR A 122 -16.88 -11.49 -5.40
N PRO A 123 -17.67 -11.05 -6.39
CA PRO A 123 -18.40 -9.77 -6.34
C PRO A 123 -19.57 -9.74 -5.34
N GLU A 124 -20.13 -10.90 -5.00
CA GLU A 124 -21.34 -11.03 -4.19
C GLU A 124 -21.09 -10.82 -2.69
N ASP A 125 -19.94 -11.28 -2.19
CA ASP A 125 -19.59 -11.28 -0.76
C ASP A 125 -18.22 -10.65 -0.45
N ASN A 126 -17.54 -10.09 -1.46
CA ASN A 126 -16.18 -9.54 -1.38
C ASN A 126 -15.19 -10.54 -0.76
N THR A 127 -15.36 -11.84 -1.02
CA THR A 127 -14.40 -12.85 -0.56
C THR A 127 -13.20 -12.92 -1.49
N LEU A 128 -12.02 -12.67 -0.95
CA LEU A 128 -10.74 -12.84 -1.63
C LEU A 128 -10.26 -14.29 -1.46
N TYR A 129 -10.07 -14.99 -2.57
CA TYR A 129 -9.43 -16.29 -2.60
C TYR A 129 -7.94 -16.12 -2.83
N ILE A 130 -7.14 -16.67 -1.92
CA ILE A 130 -5.67 -16.63 -2.02
C ILE A 130 -5.11 -18.04 -2.07
N HIS A 131 -4.01 -18.18 -2.78
CA HIS A 131 -3.10 -19.31 -2.65
C HIS A 131 -1.96 -18.90 -1.72
N ALA A 132 -1.85 -19.54 -0.57
CA ALA A 132 -0.76 -19.33 0.38
C ALA A 132 0.20 -20.53 0.31
N MET A 133 1.49 -20.25 0.16
CA MET A 133 2.57 -21.23 0.11
C MET A 133 2.86 -21.83 1.49
N PHE A 134 2.79 -21.01 2.54
CA PHE A 134 3.04 -21.39 3.93
C PHE A 134 1.73 -21.37 4.73
N ALA A 135 0.89 -22.40 4.60
CA ALA A 135 -0.42 -22.45 5.23
C ALA A 135 -0.53 -23.53 6.31
N ASP A 136 0.32 -23.44 7.33
CA ASP A 136 0.22 -24.30 8.53
C ASP A 136 -1.09 -24.03 9.30
N ASP A 137 -1.44 -22.76 9.48
CA ASP A 137 -2.70 -22.32 10.10
C ASP A 137 -3.47 -21.35 9.17
N PRO A 138 -4.55 -21.81 8.51
CA PRO A 138 -5.36 -20.97 7.63
C PRO A 138 -6.03 -19.79 8.34
N ASP A 139 -6.37 -19.93 9.62
CA ASP A 139 -7.06 -18.89 10.39
C ASP A 139 -6.09 -17.77 10.80
N GLU A 140 -4.84 -18.12 11.04
CA GLU A 140 -3.78 -17.15 11.26
C GLU A 140 -3.53 -16.28 10.02
N ILE A 141 -3.48 -16.87 8.82
CA ILE A 141 -3.31 -16.12 7.57
C ILE A 141 -4.49 -15.17 7.33
N ARG A 142 -5.73 -15.65 7.56
CA ARG A 142 -6.93 -14.81 7.50
C ARG A 142 -6.79 -13.61 8.42
N ARG A 143 -6.35 -13.83 9.66
CA ARG A 143 -6.16 -12.78 10.65
C ARG A 143 -5.08 -11.78 10.23
N GLN A 144 -3.94 -12.25 9.72
CA GLN A 144 -2.86 -11.39 9.23
C GLN A 144 -3.31 -10.49 8.08
N ILE A 145 -4.10 -11.02 7.14
CA ILE A 145 -4.61 -10.21 6.03
C ILE A 145 -5.63 -9.18 6.52
N LYS A 146 -6.57 -9.57 7.39
CA LYS A 146 -7.62 -8.68 7.91
C LYS A 146 -7.06 -7.59 8.86
N GLU A 147 -6.25 -7.97 9.85
CA GLU A 147 -5.70 -7.06 10.85
C GLU A 147 -4.45 -6.31 10.38
N GLY A 148 -3.75 -6.86 9.38
CA GLY A 148 -2.56 -6.30 8.77
C GLY A 148 -2.90 -5.48 7.54
N VAL A 149 -2.99 -6.13 6.38
CA VAL A 149 -3.11 -5.45 5.07
C VAL A 149 -4.40 -4.65 4.98
N GLU A 150 -5.55 -5.29 5.20
CA GLU A 150 -6.86 -4.66 5.05
C GLU A 150 -7.02 -3.44 5.97
N ARG A 151 -6.72 -3.57 7.26
CA ARG A 151 -6.78 -2.45 8.21
C ARG A 151 -5.91 -1.27 7.79
N ARG A 152 -4.68 -1.52 7.32
CA ARG A 152 -3.77 -0.45 6.89
C ARG A 152 -4.27 0.24 5.62
N VAL A 153 -4.92 -0.49 4.71
CA VAL A 153 -5.58 0.10 3.53
C VAL A 153 -6.74 1.00 3.96
N ILE A 154 -7.61 0.52 4.87
CA ILE A 154 -8.70 1.34 5.42
C ILE A 154 -8.14 2.62 6.06
N GLU A 155 -7.11 2.49 6.92
CA GLU A 155 -6.46 3.65 7.53
C GLU A 155 -5.99 4.67 6.47
N ALA A 156 -5.29 4.23 5.42
CA ALA A 156 -4.75 5.12 4.38
C ALA A 156 -5.83 5.74 3.46
N MET A 157 -6.97 5.07 3.31
CA MET A 157 -8.07 5.48 2.44
C MET A 157 -9.06 6.44 3.10
N GLU A 158 -9.15 6.43 4.43
CA GLU A 158 -9.85 7.43 5.27
C GLU A 158 -9.12 8.78 5.39
#